data_AF-A0A9R1MQQ5-F1
#
_entry.id   AF-A0A9R1MQQ5-F1
#
_cell.length_a   1.000
_cell.length_b   1.000
_cell.length_c   1.000
_cell.angle_alpha   90.00
_cell.angle_beta   90.00
_cell.angle_gamma   90.00
#
_symmetry.space_group_name_H-M   'P 1'
#
loop_
_entity.id
_entity.type
_entity.pdbx_description
1 polymer ?
#
loop_
_entity_poly.entity_id
_entity_poly.type
_entity_poly.pdbx_seq_one_letter_code
_entity_poly.pdbx_strand_id
1 'polypeptide(L)'
;MATETGLCDLPADCLALVASLTSPGDACRLAATATALRAAAGSDEVWGSFLPADWADILARCGTAGRREGETKKELFSRLCDSPVLLDGGKLSFSLDRRSGGKKYMIPAKALCYGWSGYPYGGLAWSHCHPHSRFREVAVLSHLCWLDVYGILNTKNLPGVGRGYAAYLVYRVHWLPAPNTGQKQSQEATASSAAAICNHECNHLVPHNYSRSPLWDWDWELDGSSSLSALVAMTEKNQSRKRRLKPDGVSVRSDGRWVEQEIRIQLDEQCLEGNESNVSIEFRGLTGSHGCQIIIEGIEVRPTAMES
;
A
#
# COMPACT_ATOMS: atom_id res chain seq x y z
N MET A 1 -55.70 21.12 10.47
CA MET A 1 -54.81 20.21 9.72
C MET A 1 -53.42 20.39 10.30
N ALA A 2 -52.84 19.36 10.92
CA ALA A 2 -51.46 19.42 11.36
C ALA A 2 -50.57 19.37 10.13
N THR A 3 -49.80 20.42 9.87
CA THR A 3 -48.72 20.38 8.88
C THR A 3 -47.66 19.44 9.42
N GLU A 4 -47.41 18.33 8.72
CA GLU A 4 -46.26 17.48 9.03
C GLU A 4 -45.00 18.33 8.92
N THR A 5 -44.33 18.57 10.04
CA THR A 5 -43.02 19.21 10.08
C THR A 5 -41.97 18.15 9.71
N GLY A 6 -41.26 18.37 8.62
CA GLY A 6 -40.19 17.50 8.14
C GLY A 6 -38.81 17.99 8.57
N LEU A 7 -37.78 17.16 8.31
CA LEU A 7 -36.38 17.51 8.58
C LEU A 7 -35.97 18.85 7.96
N CYS A 8 -36.50 19.19 6.78
CA CYS A 8 -36.17 20.41 6.05
C CYS A 8 -36.76 21.70 6.66
N ASP A 9 -37.65 21.59 7.66
CA ASP A 9 -38.23 22.73 8.36
C ASP A 9 -37.37 23.19 9.55
N LEU A 10 -36.30 22.45 9.86
CA LEU A 10 -35.33 22.84 10.90
C LEU A 10 -34.49 24.05 10.47
N PRO A 11 -34.00 24.86 11.43
CA PRO A 11 -33.02 25.90 11.16
C PRO A 11 -31.77 25.36 10.46
N ALA A 12 -31.15 26.19 9.61
CA ALA A 12 -29.95 25.81 8.86
C ALA A 12 -28.82 25.29 9.76
N ASP A 13 -28.64 25.88 10.94
CA ASP A 13 -27.60 25.48 11.90
C ASP A 13 -27.84 24.07 12.44
N CYS A 14 -29.10 23.68 12.68
CA CYS A 14 -29.45 22.33 13.09
C CYS A 14 -29.17 21.31 11.98
N LEU A 15 -29.49 21.67 10.72
CA LEU A 15 -29.19 20.83 9.57
C LEU A 15 -27.68 20.67 9.36
N ALA A 16 -26.91 21.75 9.56
CA ALA A 16 -25.46 21.74 9.48
C ALA A 16 -24.86 20.88 10.61
N LEU A 17 -25.38 20.99 11.84
CA LEU A 17 -24.96 20.15 12.95
C LEU A 17 -25.24 18.66 12.68
N VAL A 18 -26.41 18.32 12.16
CA VAL A 18 -26.72 16.94 11.78
C VAL A 18 -25.75 16.46 10.70
N ALA A 19 -25.51 17.25 9.66
CA ALA A 19 -24.60 16.88 8.58
C ALA A 19 -23.15 16.72 9.06
N SER A 20 -22.67 17.56 9.97
CA SER A 20 -21.29 17.54 10.49
C SER A 20 -20.98 16.31 11.36
N LEU A 21 -22.02 15.64 11.88
CA LEU A 21 -21.93 14.39 12.65
C LEU A 21 -22.00 13.13 11.77
N THR A 22 -22.13 13.28 10.45
CA THR A 22 -22.14 12.16 9.50
C THR A 22 -20.77 11.92 8.87
N SER A 23 -20.65 10.94 7.96
CA SER A 23 -19.45 10.81 7.12
C SER A 23 -19.46 11.82 5.96
N PRO A 24 -18.30 12.19 5.38
CA PRO A 24 -18.25 13.02 4.17
C PRO A 24 -19.12 12.49 3.02
N GLY A 25 -19.17 11.16 2.88
CA GLY A 25 -20.02 10.49 1.88
C GLY A 25 -21.51 10.65 2.18
N ASP A 26 -21.91 10.55 3.45
CA ASP A 26 -23.30 10.77 3.89
C ASP A 26 -23.72 12.22 3.75
N ALA A 27 -22.85 13.18 4.09
CA ALA A 27 -23.12 14.60 3.85
C ALA A 27 -23.38 14.89 2.37
N CYS A 28 -22.64 14.25 1.45
CA CYS A 28 -22.92 14.35 0.02
C CYS A 28 -24.28 13.75 -0.37
N ARG A 29 -24.66 12.62 0.24
CA ARG A 29 -25.99 12.01 0.03
C ARG A 29 -27.11 12.92 0.56
N LEU A 30 -26.95 13.48 1.75
CA LEU A 30 -27.88 14.45 2.35
C LEU A 30 -28.04 15.69 1.46
N ALA A 31 -26.94 16.21 0.90
CA ALA A 31 -26.98 17.35 -0.01
C ALA A 31 -27.75 17.08 -1.31
N ALA A 32 -27.93 15.81 -1.69
CA ALA A 32 -28.66 15.42 -2.89
C ALA A 32 -30.18 15.37 -2.67
N THR A 33 -30.67 15.23 -1.44
CA THR A 33 -32.10 14.97 -1.17
C THR A 33 -32.97 16.23 -1.18
N ALA A 34 -32.47 17.37 -0.67
CA ALA A 34 -33.23 18.62 -0.59
C ALA A 34 -32.33 19.86 -0.72
N THR A 35 -32.90 20.99 -1.14
CA THR A 35 -32.20 22.27 -1.27
C THR A 35 -31.71 22.82 0.07
N ALA A 36 -32.53 22.74 1.12
CA ALA A 36 -32.16 23.13 2.48
C ALA A 36 -30.96 22.33 3.00
N LEU A 37 -31.00 21.00 2.83
CA LEU A 37 -29.90 20.11 3.19
C LEU A 37 -28.66 20.33 2.34
N ARG A 38 -28.80 20.69 1.06
CA ARG A 38 -27.67 21.01 0.18
C ARG A 38 -26.88 22.22 0.66
N ALA A 39 -27.58 23.28 1.05
CA ALA A 39 -26.94 24.47 1.58
C ALA A 39 -26.21 24.16 2.89
N ALA A 40 -26.88 23.48 3.82
CA ALA A 40 -26.31 23.13 5.12
C ALA A 40 -25.13 22.14 5.01
N ALA A 41 -25.31 21.00 4.34
CA ALA A 41 -24.26 19.98 4.18
C ALA A 41 -23.11 20.43 3.26
N GLY A 42 -23.30 21.51 2.50
CA GLY A 42 -22.26 22.15 1.70
C GLY A 42 -21.43 23.18 2.45
N SER A 43 -21.77 23.53 3.71
CA SER A 43 -21.13 24.64 4.42
C SER A 43 -19.71 24.31 4.90
N ASP A 44 -18.87 25.34 5.01
CA ASP A 44 -17.50 25.21 5.52
C ASP A 44 -17.44 24.84 7.02
N GLU A 45 -18.54 24.97 7.77
CA GLU A 45 -18.63 24.45 9.14
C GLU A 45 -18.68 22.92 9.11
N VAL A 46 -19.53 22.35 8.26
CA VAL A 46 -19.67 20.90 8.05
C VAL A 46 -18.38 20.31 7.52
N TRP A 47 -17.84 20.87 6.44
CA TRP A 47 -16.58 20.36 5.86
C TRP A 47 -15.37 20.61 6.77
N GLY A 48 -15.50 21.52 7.73
CA GLY A 48 -14.52 21.72 8.79
C GLY A 48 -14.47 20.57 9.80
N SER A 49 -15.58 19.90 10.08
CA SER A 49 -15.60 18.75 11.00
C SER A 49 -14.99 17.49 10.38
N PHE A 50 -14.98 17.39 9.05
CA PHE A 50 -14.40 16.27 8.31
C PHE A 50 -12.89 16.37 8.10
N LEU A 51 -12.32 17.57 8.28
CA LEU A 51 -10.88 17.75 8.23
C LEU A 51 -10.26 17.35 9.58
N PRO A 52 -9.05 16.77 9.58
CA PRO A 52 -8.35 16.51 10.83
C PRO A 52 -8.10 17.79 11.63
N ALA A 53 -8.21 17.77 12.96
CA ALA A 53 -8.07 18.98 13.78
C ALA A 53 -6.75 19.76 13.55
N ASP A 54 -5.68 19.04 13.22
CA ASP A 54 -4.33 19.53 12.92
C ASP A 54 -4.10 19.79 11.41
N TRP A 55 -5.15 19.89 10.59
CA TRP A 55 -5.01 20.07 9.13
C TRP A 55 -4.15 21.30 8.78
N ALA A 56 -4.26 22.39 9.56
CA ALA A 56 -3.48 23.60 9.34
C ALA A 56 -1.97 23.37 9.55
N ASP A 57 -1.61 22.63 10.60
CA ASP A 57 -0.22 22.26 10.90
C ASP A 57 0.35 21.31 9.83
N ILE A 58 -0.48 20.38 9.35
CA ILE A 58 -0.12 19.50 8.24
C ILE A 58 0.18 20.32 6.96
N LEU A 59 -0.64 21.33 6.66
CA LEU A 59 -0.42 22.18 5.50
C LEU A 59 0.83 23.08 5.65
N ALA A 60 1.16 23.52 6.87
CA ALA A 60 2.41 24.25 7.12
C ALA A 60 3.65 23.39 6.79
N ARG A 61 3.55 22.07 6.95
CA ARG A 61 4.60 21.10 6.58
C ARG A 61 4.67 20.79 5.07
N CYS A 62 3.66 21.19 4.28
CA CYS A 62 3.56 20.88 2.85
C CYS A 62 4.44 21.74 1.94
N GLY A 63 5.22 22.68 2.47
CA GLY A 63 6.01 23.62 1.67
C GLY A 63 5.13 24.41 0.69
N THR A 64 5.21 24.11 -0.61
CA THR A 64 4.52 24.83 -1.69
C THR A 64 3.06 24.42 -1.91
N ALA A 65 2.55 23.39 -1.22
CA ALA A 65 1.21 22.81 -1.44
C ALA A 65 0.18 23.16 -0.35
N GLY A 66 0.34 24.31 0.31
CA GLY A 66 -0.55 24.83 1.35
C GLY A 66 -1.99 25.12 0.90
N ARG A 67 -2.77 25.75 1.77
CA ARG A 67 -4.16 26.16 1.44
C ARG A 67 -4.12 27.23 0.34
N ARG A 68 -4.96 27.07 -0.68
CA ARG A 68 -5.07 28.08 -1.76
C ARG A 68 -5.96 29.23 -1.32
N GLU A 69 -5.67 30.44 -1.78
CA GLU A 69 -6.50 31.60 -1.49
C GLU A 69 -7.92 31.40 -2.02
N GLY A 70 -8.93 31.63 -1.19
CA GLY A 70 -10.34 31.40 -1.54
C GLY A 70 -10.81 29.93 -1.54
N GLU A 71 -9.93 28.96 -1.27
CA GLU A 71 -10.29 27.52 -1.24
C GLU A 71 -11.21 27.21 -0.06
N THR A 72 -12.41 26.70 -0.36
CA THR A 72 -13.36 26.21 0.65
C THR A 72 -12.81 24.96 1.34
N LYS A 73 -13.30 24.64 2.53
CA LYS A 73 -12.85 23.43 3.25
C LYS A 73 -13.26 22.15 2.51
N LYS A 74 -14.37 22.20 1.77
CA LYS A 74 -14.81 21.12 0.89
C LYS A 74 -13.82 20.88 -0.26
N GLU A 75 -13.39 21.96 -0.93
CA GLU A 75 -12.39 21.86 -2.01
C GLU A 75 -11.04 21.37 -1.47
N LEU A 76 -10.62 21.88 -0.32
CA LEU A 76 -9.43 21.40 0.39
C LEU A 76 -9.52 19.90 0.68
N PHE A 77 -10.65 19.43 1.24
CA PHE A 77 -10.88 18.02 1.52
C PHE A 77 -10.77 17.17 0.24
N SER A 78 -11.45 17.57 -0.84
CA SER A 78 -11.40 16.85 -2.12
C SER A 78 -9.97 16.78 -2.65
N ARG A 79 -9.25 17.91 -2.64
CA ARG A 79 -7.86 17.97 -3.10
C ARG A 79 -6.96 17.03 -2.31
N LEU A 80 -7.08 17.00 -0.98
CA LEU A 80 -6.30 16.10 -0.13
C LEU A 80 -6.68 14.62 -0.32
N CYS A 81 -7.90 14.32 -0.78
CA CYS A 81 -8.29 12.96 -1.15
C CYS A 81 -7.70 12.54 -2.50
N ASP A 82 -7.69 13.45 -3.47
CA ASP A 82 -7.36 13.17 -4.87
C ASP A 82 -5.86 13.24 -5.14
N SER A 83 -5.16 14.16 -4.49
CA SER A 83 -3.74 14.44 -4.70
C SER A 83 -2.98 14.38 -3.38
N PRO A 84 -2.17 13.31 -3.16
CA PRO A 84 -1.30 13.25 -2.00
C PRO A 84 -0.31 14.42 -2.01
N VAL A 85 -0.13 15.04 -0.84
CA VAL A 85 0.85 16.10 -0.61
C VAL A 85 2.10 15.52 0.03
N LEU A 86 3.24 16.17 -0.21
CA LEU A 86 4.53 15.78 0.37
C LEU A 86 4.83 16.66 1.58
N LEU A 87 5.16 16.02 2.70
CA LEU A 87 5.51 16.67 3.96
C LEU A 87 7.02 16.61 4.18
N ASP A 88 7.53 17.58 4.94
CA ASP A 88 8.91 17.61 5.47
C ASP A 88 9.98 17.44 4.38
N GLY A 89 9.77 18.07 3.22
CA GLY A 89 10.68 17.96 2.08
C GLY A 89 10.62 16.62 1.34
N GLY A 90 9.49 15.90 1.41
CA GLY A 90 9.29 14.61 0.73
C GLY A 90 9.66 13.40 1.56
N LYS A 91 9.84 13.55 2.88
CA LYS A 91 10.12 12.44 3.81
C LYS A 91 8.87 11.68 4.21
N LEU A 92 7.69 12.22 3.90
CA LEU A 92 6.41 11.59 4.17
C LEU A 92 5.40 12.11 3.15
N SER A 93 4.43 11.29 2.75
CA SER A 93 3.28 11.73 1.96
C SER A 93 2.03 11.66 2.81
N PHE A 94 1.11 12.62 2.60
CA PHE A 94 -0.17 12.72 3.29
C PHE A 94 -1.32 12.84 2.29
N SER A 95 -2.45 12.20 2.60
CA SER A 95 -3.72 12.36 1.90
C SER A 95 -4.87 11.99 2.84
N LEU A 96 -6.11 12.23 2.43
CA LEU A 96 -7.29 11.84 3.18
C LEU A 96 -8.00 10.64 2.54
N ASP A 97 -8.58 9.80 3.37
CA ASP A 97 -9.53 8.79 2.92
C ASP A 97 -10.86 9.47 2.56
N ARG A 98 -11.34 9.22 1.34
CA ARG A 98 -12.51 9.93 0.80
C ARG A 98 -13.81 9.59 1.54
N ARG A 99 -13.91 8.38 2.10
CA ARG A 99 -15.14 7.91 2.74
C ARG A 99 -15.21 8.34 4.20
N SER A 100 -14.11 8.21 4.93
CA SER A 100 -14.05 8.44 6.38
C SER A 100 -13.50 9.81 6.76
N GLY A 101 -12.76 10.49 5.87
CA GLY A 101 -11.94 11.65 6.25
C GLY A 101 -10.70 11.29 7.08
N GLY A 102 -10.42 9.99 7.25
CA GLY A 102 -9.26 9.52 7.99
C GLY A 102 -7.94 9.87 7.29
N LYS A 103 -6.89 10.06 8.08
CA LYS A 103 -5.55 10.40 7.57
C LYS A 103 -4.92 9.21 6.87
N LYS A 104 -4.26 9.43 5.75
CA LYS A 104 -3.42 8.42 5.08
C LYS A 104 -2.01 8.96 4.99
N TYR A 105 -1.05 8.16 5.45
CA TYR A 105 0.37 8.50 5.31
C TYR A 105 1.08 7.46 4.46
N MET A 106 2.05 7.88 3.67
CA MET A 106 3.01 6.95 3.05
C MET A 106 4.43 7.32 3.43
N ILE A 107 5.15 6.34 3.97
CA ILE A 107 6.59 6.40 4.19
C ILE A 107 7.26 6.12 2.84
N PRO A 108 8.08 7.04 2.29
CA PRO A 108 8.78 6.81 1.03
C PRO A 108 9.79 5.69 1.16
N ALA A 109 10.09 5.02 0.05
CA ALA A 109 11.16 4.02 -0.06
C ALA A 109 12.50 4.50 0.53
N LYS A 110 12.84 5.78 0.35
CA LYS A 110 14.07 6.38 0.89
C LYS A 110 14.15 6.42 2.42
N ALA A 111 13.00 6.36 3.10
CA ALA A 111 12.90 6.35 4.56
C ALA A 111 12.66 4.93 5.13
N LEU A 112 12.74 3.89 4.28
CA LEU A 112 12.65 2.50 4.68
C LEU A 112 14.04 1.89 4.86
N CYS A 113 14.13 0.90 5.74
CA CYS A 113 15.30 0.03 5.85
C CYS A 113 15.02 -1.28 5.12
N TYR A 114 16.05 -1.82 4.49
CA TYR A 114 15.94 -3.02 3.67
C TYR A 114 16.93 -4.08 4.17
N GLY A 115 16.43 -5.27 4.45
CA GLY A 115 17.24 -6.48 4.54
C GLY A 115 16.99 -7.31 3.29
N TRP A 116 18.02 -7.87 2.67
CA TRP A 116 17.82 -8.78 1.54
C TRP A 116 18.95 -9.78 1.42
N SER A 117 18.69 -10.88 0.71
CA SER A 117 19.75 -11.71 0.13
C SER A 117 19.54 -11.86 -1.37
N GLY A 118 20.63 -11.96 -2.10
CA GLY A 118 20.63 -11.95 -3.56
C GLY A 118 21.95 -12.49 -4.11
N TYR A 119 21.97 -12.72 -5.43
CA TYR A 119 23.21 -13.00 -6.15
C TYR A 119 24.21 -11.83 -5.96
N PRO A 120 25.54 -12.04 -6.07
CA PRO A 120 26.56 -11.01 -5.86
C PRO A 120 26.44 -9.78 -6.80
N TYR A 121 25.59 -9.84 -7.82
CA TYR A 121 25.30 -8.75 -8.76
C TYR A 121 23.96 -8.03 -8.50
N GLY A 122 23.19 -8.48 -7.51
CA GLY A 122 21.95 -7.85 -7.08
C GLY A 122 22.23 -6.68 -6.14
N GLY A 123 21.53 -5.56 -6.35
CA GLY A 123 21.75 -4.34 -5.57
C GLY A 123 20.51 -3.45 -5.50
N LEU A 124 20.55 -2.54 -4.52
CA LEU A 124 19.61 -1.44 -4.38
C LEU A 124 20.10 -0.27 -5.23
N ALA A 125 19.30 0.12 -6.21
CA ALA A 125 19.48 1.35 -6.98
C ALA A 125 18.35 2.34 -6.66
N TRP A 126 18.61 3.63 -6.85
CA TRP A 126 17.60 4.67 -6.72
C TRP A 126 17.19 5.14 -8.10
N SER A 127 15.91 5.00 -8.44
CA SER A 127 15.36 5.59 -9.67
C SER A 127 14.80 6.96 -9.35
N HIS A 128 15.33 7.97 -10.04
CA HIS A 128 14.84 9.34 -9.93
C HIS A 128 13.63 9.58 -10.84
N CYS A 129 12.69 10.39 -10.37
CA CYS A 129 11.54 10.89 -11.14
C CYS A 129 10.73 9.77 -11.84
N HIS A 130 10.48 8.66 -11.14
CA HIS A 130 9.68 7.58 -11.70
C HIS A 130 8.27 8.11 -12.06
N PRO A 131 7.78 7.91 -13.30
CA PRO A 131 6.62 8.65 -13.86
C PRO A 131 5.28 8.39 -13.15
N HIS A 132 5.24 7.44 -12.22
CA HIS A 132 4.06 7.05 -11.46
C HIS A 132 4.30 7.04 -9.95
N SER A 133 5.41 7.58 -9.49
CA SER A 133 5.72 7.72 -8.07
C SER A 133 5.32 9.11 -7.59
N ARG A 134 4.73 9.20 -6.41
CA ARG A 134 4.54 10.49 -5.71
C ARG A 134 5.85 11.07 -5.19
N PHE A 135 6.89 10.25 -5.04
CA PHE A 135 8.20 10.64 -4.54
C PHE A 135 9.23 10.81 -5.65
N ARG A 136 10.20 11.68 -5.41
CA ARG A 136 11.33 11.94 -6.32
C ARG A 136 12.22 10.73 -6.53
N GLU A 137 12.32 9.83 -5.56
CA GLU A 137 13.13 8.64 -5.62
C GLU A 137 12.32 7.42 -5.19
N VAL A 138 12.47 6.33 -5.94
CA VAL A 138 11.96 5.00 -5.58
C VAL A 138 13.10 3.99 -5.50
N ALA A 139 12.95 2.99 -4.64
CA ALA A 139 13.95 1.93 -4.53
C ALA A 139 13.73 0.92 -5.65
N VAL A 140 14.81 0.55 -6.33
CA VAL A 140 14.82 -0.49 -7.38
C VAL A 140 15.78 -1.58 -6.92
N LEU A 141 15.24 -2.73 -6.53
CA LEU A 141 16.03 -3.87 -6.07
C LEU A 141 16.00 -4.97 -7.12
N SER A 142 17.17 -5.46 -7.53
CA SER A 142 17.29 -6.49 -8.58
C SER A 142 17.96 -7.75 -8.06
N HIS A 143 17.63 -8.89 -8.65
CA HIS A 143 18.25 -10.19 -8.37
C HIS A 143 18.14 -10.66 -6.91
N LEU A 144 16.94 -10.53 -6.34
CA LEU A 144 16.65 -10.87 -4.95
C LEU A 144 16.12 -12.29 -4.79
N CYS A 145 16.50 -12.96 -3.70
CA CYS A 145 15.91 -14.23 -3.25
C CYS A 145 14.73 -13.97 -2.29
N TRP A 146 14.93 -13.00 -1.40
CA TRP A 146 13.96 -12.54 -0.43
C TRP A 146 14.20 -11.06 -0.11
N LEU A 147 13.17 -10.42 0.43
CA LEU A 147 13.16 -9.01 0.78
C LEU A 147 12.49 -8.80 2.13
N ASP A 148 13.23 -8.20 3.06
CA ASP A 148 12.71 -7.56 4.26
C ASP A 148 12.63 -6.06 4.07
N VAL A 149 11.49 -5.48 4.41
CA VAL A 149 11.25 -4.05 4.40
C VAL A 149 10.79 -3.62 5.77
N TYR A 150 11.43 -2.59 6.31
CA TYR A 150 11.14 -2.03 7.62
C TYR A 150 10.85 -0.54 7.49
N GLY A 151 9.77 -0.09 8.11
CA GLY A 151 9.41 1.32 8.21
C GLY A 151 9.07 1.71 9.65
N ILE A 152 9.34 2.97 9.98
CA ILE A 152 8.96 3.56 11.26
C ILE A 152 8.05 4.76 11.01
N LEU A 153 6.87 4.77 11.63
CA LEU A 153 5.93 5.88 11.56
C LEU A 153 5.54 6.34 12.96
N ASN A 154 5.59 7.64 13.21
CA ASN A 154 5.23 8.20 14.51
C ASN A 154 3.69 8.24 14.70
N THR A 155 3.18 7.66 15.79
CA THR A 155 1.74 7.55 16.11
C THR A 155 1.04 8.87 16.37
N LYS A 156 1.75 9.97 16.67
CA LYS A 156 1.15 11.32 16.75
C LYS A 156 0.38 11.67 15.49
N ASN A 157 0.87 11.19 14.34
CA ASN A 157 0.24 11.42 13.06
C ASN A 157 -1.05 10.59 12.88
N LEU A 158 -1.26 9.56 13.70
CA LEU A 158 -2.33 8.57 13.57
C LEU A 158 -2.92 8.19 14.93
N PRO A 159 -3.77 9.03 15.55
CA PRO A 159 -4.50 8.61 16.74
C PRO A 159 -5.37 7.38 16.39
N GLY A 160 -5.11 6.23 17.04
CA GLY A 160 -5.84 4.98 16.84
C GLY A 160 -5.21 3.92 15.92
N VAL A 161 -3.90 3.99 15.61
CA VAL A 161 -3.21 2.87 14.93
C VAL A 161 -3.44 1.57 15.71
N GLY A 162 -3.95 0.54 15.04
CA GLY A 162 -4.22 -0.79 15.64
C GLY A 162 -5.69 -1.21 15.69
N ARG A 163 -6.62 -0.26 15.81
CA ARG A 163 -8.07 -0.55 15.89
C ARG A 163 -8.86 -0.13 14.64
N GLY A 164 -8.19 0.45 13.66
CA GLY A 164 -8.83 0.95 12.44
C GLY A 164 -7.86 1.37 11.35
N TYR A 165 -6.61 0.90 11.37
CA TYR A 165 -5.59 1.22 10.37
C TYR A 165 -4.87 -0.05 9.91
N ALA A 166 -4.56 -0.12 8.62
CA ALA A 166 -3.76 -1.16 8.02
C ALA A 166 -2.61 -0.54 7.23
N ALA A 167 -1.51 -1.28 7.12
CA ALA A 167 -0.34 -0.90 6.35
C ALA A 167 -0.28 -1.71 5.06
N TYR A 168 0.23 -1.09 4.00
CA TYR A 168 0.32 -1.68 2.67
C TYR A 168 1.69 -1.37 2.07
N LEU A 169 2.44 -2.41 1.70
CA LEU A 169 3.64 -2.24 0.88
C LEU A 169 3.20 -1.98 -0.56
N VAL A 170 3.65 -0.86 -1.15
CA VAL A 170 3.31 -0.46 -2.52
C VAL A 170 4.52 -0.64 -3.43
N TYR A 171 4.41 -1.55 -4.38
CA TYR A 171 5.53 -1.98 -5.23
C TYR A 171 5.11 -2.42 -6.64
N ARG A 172 6.10 -2.62 -7.50
CA ARG A 172 5.99 -3.26 -8.82
C ARG A 172 7.00 -4.38 -8.94
N VAL A 173 6.68 -5.37 -9.75
CA VAL A 173 7.59 -6.46 -10.10
C VAL A 173 7.80 -6.44 -11.61
N HIS A 174 9.06 -6.42 -12.03
CA HIS A 174 9.51 -6.59 -13.39
C HIS A 174 10.38 -7.83 -13.49
N TRP A 175 10.12 -8.70 -14.45
CA TRP A 175 10.96 -9.87 -14.69
C TRP A 175 12.07 -9.52 -15.66
N LEU A 176 13.30 -9.80 -15.26
CA LEU A 176 14.48 -9.63 -16.08
C LEU A 176 14.58 -10.83 -17.03
N PRO A 177 14.83 -10.61 -18.33
CA PRO A 177 15.10 -11.71 -19.25
C PRO A 177 16.34 -12.47 -18.78
N ALA A 178 16.30 -13.80 -18.90
CA ALA A 178 17.45 -14.64 -18.57
C ALA A 178 18.68 -14.17 -19.37
N PRO A 179 19.89 -14.14 -18.77
CA PRO A 179 21.08 -13.79 -19.52
C PRO A 179 21.26 -14.79 -20.66
N ASN A 180 21.22 -14.30 -21.90
CA ASN A 180 21.56 -15.10 -23.08
C ASN A 180 23.00 -15.58 -22.93
N THR A 181 23.19 -16.86 -22.58
CA THR A 181 24.46 -17.54 -22.82
C THR A 181 24.71 -17.53 -24.33
N GLY A 182 25.90 -17.07 -24.72
CA GLY A 182 26.21 -16.58 -26.06
C GLY A 182 25.75 -17.46 -27.23
N GLN A 183 25.30 -16.79 -28.29
CA GLN A 183 25.19 -17.38 -29.62
C GLN A 183 26.53 -17.99 -30.04
N LYS A 184 26.55 -19.30 -30.28
CA LYS A 184 27.35 -19.90 -31.36
C LYS A 184 26.45 -20.82 -32.17
N GLN A 185 26.35 -20.48 -33.46
CA GLN A 185 25.73 -21.27 -34.52
C GLN A 185 26.34 -22.69 -34.56
N SER A 186 25.51 -23.72 -34.75
CA SER A 186 25.73 -24.88 -35.66
C SER A 186 24.61 -25.92 -35.49
N GLN A 187 23.89 -26.17 -36.59
CA GLN A 187 23.17 -27.37 -37.08
C GLN A 187 22.52 -28.41 -36.16
N GLU A 188 21.38 -28.90 -36.68
CA GLU A 188 20.47 -29.95 -36.20
C GLU A 188 21.15 -31.17 -35.56
N ALA A 189 20.74 -31.48 -34.32
CA ALA A 189 20.57 -32.85 -33.84
C ALA A 189 19.55 -32.86 -32.68
N THR A 190 18.65 -33.83 -32.74
CA THR A 190 17.59 -34.13 -31.77
C THR A 190 18.11 -34.42 -30.35
N ALA A 191 17.22 -34.14 -29.40
CA ALA A 191 17.14 -34.62 -28.01
C ALA A 191 17.70 -33.72 -26.88
N SER A 192 16.73 -33.28 -26.05
CA SER A 192 16.79 -33.02 -24.61
C SER A 192 18.06 -32.44 -24.00
N SER A 193 17.97 -31.19 -23.55
CA SER A 193 18.68 -30.78 -22.34
C SER A 193 18.00 -29.57 -21.67
N ALA A 194 17.24 -29.86 -20.62
CA ALA A 194 17.28 -29.21 -19.32
C ALA A 194 17.51 -27.67 -19.24
N ALA A 195 16.82 -26.87 -20.03
CA ALA A 195 16.47 -25.51 -19.61
C ALA A 195 15.14 -25.59 -18.87
N ALA A 196 15.17 -26.02 -17.60
CA ALA A 196 14.04 -25.85 -16.69
C ALA A 196 13.89 -24.36 -16.45
N ILE A 197 13.18 -23.71 -17.37
CA ILE A 197 12.76 -22.33 -17.28
C ILE A 197 11.96 -22.22 -15.99
N CYS A 198 12.54 -21.56 -14.98
CA CYS A 198 11.84 -21.17 -13.76
C CYS A 198 10.82 -20.07 -14.11
N ASN A 199 9.76 -20.43 -14.84
CA ASN A 199 8.61 -19.56 -15.10
C ASN A 199 7.77 -19.49 -13.83
N HIS A 200 8.21 -18.67 -12.88
CA HIS A 200 7.37 -18.17 -11.80
C HIS A 200 6.71 -16.88 -12.27
N GLU A 201 5.52 -16.95 -12.88
CA GLU A 201 4.65 -15.79 -13.09
C GLU A 201 3.97 -15.38 -11.77
N CYS A 202 4.75 -15.11 -10.72
CA CYS A 202 4.23 -14.60 -9.46
C CYS A 202 4.40 -13.08 -9.43
N ASN A 203 3.47 -12.32 -10.03
CA ASN A 203 3.54 -10.85 -10.07
C ASN A 203 3.43 -10.15 -8.68
N HIS A 204 3.56 -10.91 -7.59
CA HIS A 204 3.47 -10.46 -6.21
C HIS A 204 4.48 -11.22 -5.33
N LEU A 205 4.89 -10.59 -4.23
CA LEU A 205 5.73 -11.18 -3.19
C LEU A 205 4.91 -12.16 -2.35
N VAL A 206 5.51 -13.31 -2.01
CA VAL A 206 4.85 -14.31 -1.14
C VAL A 206 5.26 -14.04 0.31
N PRO A 207 4.32 -13.69 1.23
CA PRO A 207 4.69 -13.38 2.61
C PRO A 207 5.23 -14.60 3.36
N HIS A 208 6.31 -14.42 4.12
CA HIS A 208 7.02 -15.52 4.77
C HIS A 208 6.20 -16.27 5.84
N ASN A 209 5.18 -15.65 6.44
CA ASN A 209 4.34 -16.32 7.45
C ASN A 209 3.42 -17.40 6.86
N TYR A 210 3.20 -17.40 5.54
CA TYR A 210 2.51 -18.49 4.84
C TYR A 210 3.45 -19.69 4.55
N SER A 211 4.72 -19.61 4.94
CA SER A 211 5.77 -20.61 4.66
C SER A 211 5.86 -21.75 5.68
N ARG A 212 4.91 -21.89 6.62
CA ARG A 212 4.70 -23.22 7.25
C ARG A 212 3.97 -24.20 6.32
N SER A 213 3.95 -23.93 5.02
CA SER A 213 3.76 -24.96 4.00
C SER A 213 5.11 -25.64 3.72
N PRO A 214 5.20 -26.98 3.71
CA PRO A 214 6.42 -27.76 3.50
C PRO A 214 6.91 -27.72 2.04
N LEU A 215 6.72 -26.59 1.35
CA LEU A 215 7.20 -26.35 -0.01
C LEU A 215 8.66 -25.92 -0.05
N TRP A 216 9.24 -25.55 1.10
CA TRP A 216 10.59 -25.00 1.20
C TRP A 216 11.34 -25.53 2.44
N ASP A 217 10.98 -26.72 2.91
CA ASP A 217 11.84 -27.46 3.84
C ASP A 217 13.05 -27.94 3.05
N TRP A 218 14.08 -27.10 2.98
CA TRP A 218 15.38 -27.51 2.49
C TRP A 218 16.05 -28.31 3.60
N ASP A 219 15.56 -29.53 3.87
CA ASP A 219 16.39 -30.56 4.47
C ASP A 219 17.45 -30.92 3.44
N TRP A 220 18.60 -30.26 3.51
CA TRP A 220 19.80 -30.67 2.79
C TRP A 220 20.32 -31.96 3.43
N GLU A 221 19.62 -33.08 3.28
CA GLU A 221 20.29 -34.37 3.38
C GLU A 221 21.15 -34.51 2.13
N LEU A 222 22.45 -34.34 2.36
CA LEU A 222 23.55 -34.36 1.42
C LEU A 222 23.81 -35.76 0.86
N ASP A 223 22.79 -36.41 0.29
CA ASP A 223 22.95 -37.67 -0.43
C ASP A 223 22.60 -37.48 -1.91
N GLY A 224 23.65 -37.32 -2.71
CA GLY A 224 23.63 -36.92 -4.12
C GLY A 224 22.98 -37.92 -5.07
N SER A 225 21.66 -38.10 -4.99
CA SER A 225 20.91 -38.92 -5.96
C SER A 225 19.43 -38.53 -6.11
N SER A 226 19.11 -37.24 -6.28
CA SER A 226 17.75 -36.86 -6.69
C SER A 226 17.55 -37.05 -8.20
N SER A 227 16.74 -38.04 -8.56
CA SER A 227 16.39 -38.36 -9.96
C SER A 227 15.49 -37.29 -10.60
N LEU A 228 15.62 -37.09 -11.91
CA LEU A 228 14.84 -36.12 -12.69
C LEU A 228 13.31 -36.29 -12.51
N SER A 229 12.85 -37.52 -12.28
CA SER A 229 11.44 -37.85 -12.01
C SER A 229 10.93 -37.31 -10.69
N ALA A 230 11.76 -37.26 -9.64
CA ALA A 230 11.39 -36.67 -8.35
C ALA A 230 11.22 -35.15 -8.47
N LEU A 231 12.06 -34.51 -9.29
CA LEU A 231 11.97 -33.08 -9.60
C LEU A 231 10.66 -32.74 -10.34
N VAL A 232 10.30 -33.51 -11.37
CA VAL A 232 9.05 -33.32 -12.14
C VAL A 232 7.82 -33.52 -11.27
N ALA A 233 7.77 -34.58 -10.46
CA ALA A 233 6.66 -34.85 -9.55
C ALA A 233 6.50 -33.76 -8.46
N MET A 234 7.61 -33.23 -7.94
CA MET A 234 7.58 -32.05 -7.06
C MET A 234 7.04 -30.81 -7.78
N THR A 235 7.39 -30.62 -9.05
CA THR A 235 6.94 -29.47 -9.86
C THR A 235 5.43 -29.48 -10.10
N GLU A 236 4.85 -30.64 -10.41
CA GLU A 236 3.39 -30.82 -10.62
C GLU A 236 2.59 -30.70 -9.31
N LYS A 237 3.11 -31.26 -8.21
CA LYS A 237 2.52 -31.11 -6.87
C LYS A 237 2.55 -29.65 -6.39
N ASN A 238 3.60 -28.91 -6.78
CA ASN A 238 3.71 -27.48 -6.50
C ASN A 238 2.73 -26.68 -7.37
N GLN A 239 2.58 -27.00 -8.66
CA GLN A 239 1.59 -26.35 -9.54
C GLN A 239 0.15 -26.51 -9.08
N SER A 240 -0.24 -27.69 -8.58
CA SER A 240 -1.58 -27.96 -8.06
C SER A 240 -1.86 -27.31 -6.69
N ARG A 241 -0.81 -27.00 -5.91
CA ARG A 241 -0.89 -26.18 -4.69
C ARG A 241 -0.89 -24.67 -4.99
N LYS A 242 -0.20 -24.21 -6.05
CA LYS A 242 -0.17 -22.80 -6.51
C LYS A 242 -1.56 -22.24 -6.80
N ARG A 243 -2.45 -23.03 -7.40
CA ARG A 243 -3.85 -22.62 -7.69
C ARG A 243 -4.68 -22.29 -6.44
N ARG A 244 -4.22 -22.71 -5.25
CA ARG A 244 -4.92 -22.52 -3.97
C ARG A 244 -4.38 -21.34 -3.15
N LEU A 245 -3.23 -20.79 -3.51
CA LEU A 245 -2.60 -19.65 -2.82
C LEU A 245 -2.90 -18.36 -3.61
N LYS A 246 -4.13 -17.86 -3.53
CA LYS A 246 -4.30 -16.40 -3.64
C LYS A 246 -3.84 -15.86 -2.28
N PRO A 247 -2.79 -15.03 -2.20
CA PRO A 247 -2.46 -14.42 -0.92
C PRO A 247 -3.59 -13.46 -0.55
N ASP A 248 -4.19 -13.67 0.61
CA ASP A 248 -5.09 -12.70 1.21
C ASP A 248 -4.34 -11.35 1.34
N GLY A 249 -4.97 -10.26 0.90
CA GLY A 249 -4.43 -8.91 1.04
C GLY A 249 -3.56 -8.38 -0.10
N VAL A 250 -3.47 -9.04 -1.27
CA VAL A 250 -2.85 -8.46 -2.48
C VAL A 250 -3.92 -7.89 -3.41
N SER A 251 -3.73 -6.64 -3.84
CA SER A 251 -4.55 -6.03 -4.87
C SER A 251 -3.72 -5.11 -5.78
N VAL A 252 -4.24 -4.86 -6.98
CA VAL A 252 -3.71 -3.80 -7.86
C VAL A 252 -4.45 -2.52 -7.50
N ARG A 253 -3.69 -1.43 -7.30
CA ARG A 253 -4.27 -0.11 -7.00
C ARG A 253 -5.16 0.37 -8.16
N SER A 254 -6.04 1.32 -7.88
CA SER A 254 -6.99 1.86 -8.87
C SER A 254 -6.32 2.48 -10.09
N ASP A 255 -5.03 2.82 -10.03
CA ASP A 255 -4.23 3.28 -11.15
C ASP A 255 -3.80 2.17 -12.12
N GLY A 256 -4.07 0.89 -11.79
CA GLY A 256 -3.71 -0.29 -12.57
C GLY A 256 -2.21 -0.57 -12.62
N ARG A 257 -1.43 0.13 -11.79
CA ARG A 257 -0.03 0.41 -12.04
C ARG A 257 0.85 -0.06 -10.89
N TRP A 258 0.40 0.13 -9.67
CA TRP A 258 1.07 -0.38 -8.47
C TRP A 258 0.32 -1.56 -7.87
N VAL A 259 1.08 -2.50 -7.32
CA VAL A 259 0.55 -3.57 -6.46
C VAL A 259 0.62 -3.07 -5.02
N GLU A 260 -0.45 -3.29 -4.26
CA GLU A 260 -0.45 -3.13 -2.81
C GLU A 260 -0.61 -4.49 -2.15
N GLN A 261 0.24 -4.76 -1.15
CA GLN A 261 0.18 -5.94 -0.31
C GLN A 261 -0.04 -5.47 1.12
N GLU A 262 -1.11 -5.93 1.75
CA GLU A 262 -1.34 -5.70 3.18
C GLU A 262 -0.23 -6.33 4.02
N ILE A 263 0.28 -5.57 4.99
CA ILE A 263 1.36 -5.97 5.88
C ILE A 263 0.96 -5.72 7.33
N ARG A 264 1.47 -6.58 8.23
CA ARG A 264 1.14 -6.48 9.65
C ARG A 264 1.78 -5.25 10.24
N ILE A 265 0.98 -4.49 10.98
CA ILE A 265 1.46 -3.42 11.84
C ILE A 265 1.81 -4.04 13.18
N GLN A 266 3.04 -3.87 13.65
CA GLN A 266 3.42 -4.17 15.03
C GLN A 266 3.39 -2.85 15.82
N LEU A 267 2.58 -2.83 16.87
CA LEU A 267 2.52 -1.69 17.77
C LEU A 267 3.48 -1.94 18.92
N ASP A 268 4.24 -0.91 19.28
CA ASP A 268 4.97 -0.90 20.54
C ASP A 268 3.97 -0.96 21.70
N GLU A 269 4.33 -1.59 22.83
CA GLU A 269 3.44 -1.71 23.99
C GLU A 269 3.02 -0.33 24.51
N GLN A 270 3.89 0.67 24.36
CA GLN A 270 3.62 2.08 24.69
C GLN A 270 2.53 2.71 23.81
N CYS A 271 2.29 2.20 22.58
CA CYS A 271 1.19 2.63 21.72
C CYS A 271 -0.18 2.25 22.30
N LEU A 272 -0.26 1.13 23.02
CA LEU A 272 -1.52 0.60 23.57
C LEU A 272 -1.99 1.41 24.78
N GLU A 273 -1.06 2.10 25.46
CA GLU A 273 -1.31 2.94 26.63
C GLU A 273 -1.63 4.41 26.28
N GLY A 274 -1.68 4.74 24.98
CA GLY A 274 -2.05 6.09 24.51
C GLY A 274 -0.89 7.10 24.48
N ASN A 275 0.35 6.65 24.70
CA ASN A 275 1.53 7.50 24.61
C ASN A 275 2.07 7.59 23.18
N GLU A 276 2.65 8.74 22.86
CA GLU A 276 3.32 8.98 21.58
C GLU A 276 4.47 8.01 21.40
N SER A 277 4.47 7.29 20.29
CA SER A 277 5.33 6.12 20.09
C SER A 277 5.54 5.88 18.60
N ASN A 278 6.51 5.04 18.28
CA ASN A 278 6.85 4.70 16.90
C ASN A 278 6.22 3.36 16.55
N VAL A 279 5.50 3.30 15.44
CA VAL A 279 4.97 2.07 14.87
C VAL A 279 6.02 1.46 13.98
N SER A 280 6.39 0.21 14.27
CA SER A 280 7.24 -0.58 13.38
C SER A 280 6.37 -1.35 12.39
N ILE A 281 6.75 -1.26 11.13
CA ILE A 281 6.06 -1.96 10.05
C ILE A 281 7.10 -2.83 9.35
N GLU A 282 6.91 -4.14 9.44
CA GLU A 282 7.81 -5.13 8.86
C GLU A 282 7.08 -5.95 7.82
N PHE A 283 7.76 -6.18 6.70
CA PHE A 283 7.35 -7.11 5.68
C PHE A 283 8.51 -8.00 5.30
N ARG A 284 8.29 -9.33 5.30
CA ARG A 284 9.21 -10.32 4.76
C ARG A 284 8.53 -11.08 3.62
N GLY A 285 9.10 -10.97 2.42
CA GLY A 285 8.57 -11.60 1.20
C GLY A 285 9.62 -12.38 0.40
N LEU A 286 9.19 -13.47 -0.22
CA LEU A 286 9.98 -14.24 -1.18
C LEU A 286 9.62 -13.81 -2.61
N THR A 287 10.63 -13.71 -3.48
CA THR A 287 10.44 -13.34 -4.89
C THR A 287 10.11 -14.55 -5.77
N GLY A 288 10.48 -15.76 -5.34
CA GLY A 288 10.32 -17.00 -6.09
C GLY A 288 11.27 -17.16 -7.29
N SER A 289 12.08 -16.14 -7.62
CA SER A 289 13.11 -16.19 -8.67
C SER A 289 14.12 -15.06 -8.51
N HIS A 290 15.39 -15.34 -8.80
CA HIS A 290 16.48 -14.33 -8.85
C HIS A 290 16.45 -13.49 -10.14
N GLY A 291 15.50 -13.75 -11.04
CA GLY A 291 15.31 -13.03 -12.30
C GLY A 291 14.31 -11.87 -12.20
N CYS A 292 14.16 -11.22 -11.04
CA CYS A 292 13.23 -10.11 -10.88
C CYS A 292 13.91 -8.81 -10.45
N GLN A 293 13.25 -7.72 -10.81
CA GLN A 293 13.44 -6.39 -10.29
C GLN A 293 12.17 -5.93 -9.60
N ILE A 294 12.30 -5.46 -8.36
CA ILE A 294 11.21 -4.95 -7.55
C ILE A 294 11.41 -3.44 -7.41
N ILE A 295 10.39 -2.67 -7.77
CA ILE A 295 10.38 -1.22 -7.58
C ILE A 295 9.45 -0.91 -6.41
N ILE A 296 9.94 -0.26 -5.37
CA ILE A 296 9.16 0.06 -4.17
C ILE A 296 8.92 1.56 -4.14
N GLU A 297 7.67 1.97 -4.04
CA GLU A 297 7.29 3.36 -3.81
C GLU A 297 7.40 3.71 -2.31
N GLY A 298 6.85 2.83 -1.46
CA GLY A 298 6.80 3.06 -0.02
C GLY A 298 5.84 2.13 0.72
N ILE A 299 5.61 2.45 1.99
CA ILE A 299 4.59 1.80 2.85
C ILE A 299 3.48 2.81 3.13
N GLU A 300 2.25 2.51 2.70
CA GLU A 300 1.06 3.31 2.99
C GLU A 300 0.34 2.80 4.23
N VAL A 301 0.07 3.69 5.18
CA VAL A 301 -0.78 3.43 6.34
C VAL A 301 -2.08 4.20 6.15
N ARG A 302 -3.20 3.49 6.12
CA ARG A 302 -4.54 4.07 5.88
C ARG A 302 -5.61 3.42 6.75
N PRO A 303 -6.76 4.09 6.96
CA PRO A 303 -7.83 3.51 7.73
C PRO A 303 -8.33 2.21 7.10
N THR A 304 -8.65 1.21 7.91
CA THR A 304 -9.41 0.04 7.46
C THR A 304 -10.85 0.47 7.22
N ALA A 305 -11.52 -0.15 6.24
CA ALA A 305 -12.96 0.01 6.14
C ALA A 305 -13.57 -0.52 7.45
N MET A 306 -14.20 0.35 8.26
CA MET A 306 -15.09 -0.14 9.30
C MET A 306 -16.18 -0.94 8.60
N GLU A 307 -16.28 -2.23 8.90
CA GLU A 307 -17.45 -3.02 8.57
C GLU A 307 -18.65 -2.31 9.21
N SER A 308 -19.47 -1.69 8.36
CA SER A 308 -20.72 -1.03 8.71
C SER A 308 -21.84 -2.04 8.86
#